data_AF-A0A8B5WQ67-F1
#
_entry.id   AF-A0A8B5WQ67-F1
#
_cell.length_a   1.000
_cell.length_b   1.000
_cell.length_c   1.000
_cell.angle_alpha   90.00
_cell.angle_beta   90.00
_cell.angle_gamma   90.00
#
_symmetry.space_group_name_H-M   'P 1'
#
loop_
_entity.id
_entity.type
_entity.pdbx_description
1 polymer ?
#
loop_
_entity_poly.entity_id
_entity_poly.type
_entity_poly.pdbx_seq_one_letter_code
_entity_poly.pdbx_strand_id
1 'polypeptide(L)'
;MSIDKCTGLQFALPGYEFSLGTMIRALDTIRAGELDRAYIFGIPGHHAHRDWGHGYCLLNPLAAAAVYATEIGFRTVLMLDWDFHHGDGTQEVLAGLPNVHCIGVHAADYGSEHANWTNDDFATLTNLVLDLAETNKAPVLSVHGGGYNRAVTVSAAEQHVRTLLAR
;
A
#
# COMPACT_ATOMS: atom_id res chain seq x y z
N MET A 1 4.89 5.85 -27.04
CA MET A 1 4.00 7.03 -27.02
C MET A 1 4.82 8.19 -26.45
N SER A 2 4.84 9.37 -27.08
CA SER A 2 5.62 10.52 -26.59
C SER A 2 4.94 11.11 -25.35
N ILE A 3 5.66 11.24 -24.23
CA ILE A 3 5.15 11.82 -22.96
C ILE A 3 4.48 13.18 -23.20
N ASP A 4 4.99 13.95 -24.16
CA ASP A 4 4.48 15.27 -24.57
C ASP A 4 3.04 15.28 -25.13
N LYS A 5 2.44 14.11 -25.37
CA LYS A 5 1.04 13.99 -25.83
C LYS A 5 0.03 13.66 -24.72
N CYS A 6 0.48 13.39 -23.50
CA CYS A 6 -0.39 13.05 -22.37
C CYS A 6 -0.75 14.30 -21.56
N THR A 7 -1.81 14.99 -21.95
CA THR A 7 -2.35 16.14 -21.19
C THR A 7 -2.95 15.66 -19.86
N GLY A 8 -2.58 16.29 -18.74
CA GLY A 8 -3.12 15.99 -17.41
C GLY A 8 -2.11 15.30 -16.46
N LEU A 9 -1.02 14.75 -16.99
CA LEU A 9 0.04 14.14 -16.16
C LEU A 9 0.69 15.13 -15.19
N GLN A 10 0.70 16.43 -15.51
CA GLN A 10 1.19 17.47 -14.62
C GLN A 10 0.44 17.56 -13.28
N PHE A 11 -0.77 17.00 -13.19
CA PHE A 11 -1.54 16.94 -11.94
C PHE A 11 -1.38 15.60 -11.22
N ALA A 12 -1.05 14.53 -11.93
CA ALA A 12 -0.91 13.18 -11.37
C ALA A 12 0.50 12.91 -10.85
N LEU A 13 1.54 13.26 -11.63
CA LEU A 13 2.93 12.96 -11.30
C LEU A 13 3.38 13.53 -9.95
N PRO A 14 3.09 14.79 -9.58
CA PRO A 14 3.44 15.31 -8.26
C PRO A 14 2.79 14.50 -7.12
N GLY A 15 1.56 14.01 -7.32
CA GLY A 15 0.88 13.17 -6.33
C GLY A 15 1.62 11.85 -6.08
N TYR A 16 2.12 11.21 -7.13
CA TYR A 16 2.95 10.01 -7.01
C TYR A 16 4.29 10.31 -6.35
N GLU A 17 4.94 11.41 -6.71
CA GLU A 17 6.21 11.85 -6.10
C GLU A 17 6.04 12.10 -4.59
N PHE A 18 4.99 12.81 -4.17
CA PHE A 18 4.72 13.02 -2.74
C PHE A 18 4.39 11.72 -2.02
N SER A 19 3.66 10.81 -2.66
CA SER A 19 3.31 9.51 -2.07
C SER A 19 4.54 8.66 -1.83
N LEU A 20 5.38 8.49 -2.87
CA LEU A 20 6.64 7.75 -2.75
C LEU A 20 7.61 8.44 -1.78
N GLY A 21 7.74 9.76 -1.85
CA GLY A 21 8.61 10.53 -0.96
C GLY A 21 8.22 10.38 0.51
N THR A 22 6.91 10.34 0.81
CA THR A 22 6.41 10.09 2.18
C THR A 22 6.74 8.66 2.63
N MET A 23 6.61 7.67 1.75
CA MET A 23 6.97 6.27 2.05
C MET A 23 8.46 6.12 2.33
N ILE A 24 9.31 6.71 1.49
CA ILE A 24 10.77 6.73 1.67
C ILE A 24 11.12 7.38 3.01
N ARG A 25 10.55 8.55 3.31
CA ARG A 25 10.82 9.25 4.57
C ARG A 25 10.39 8.43 5.80
N ALA A 26 9.25 7.75 5.72
CA ALA A 26 8.79 6.87 6.78
C ALA A 26 9.75 5.68 6.96
N LEU A 27 10.16 5.03 5.87
CA LEU A 27 11.13 3.92 5.89
C LEU A 27 12.48 4.34 6.48
N ASP A 28 13.00 5.50 6.12
CA ASP A 28 14.25 6.02 6.69
C ASP A 28 14.13 6.24 8.20
N THR A 29 13.02 6.82 8.64
CA THR A 29 12.75 7.11 10.06
C THR A 29 12.59 5.81 10.85
N ILE A 30 11.90 4.81 10.28
CA ILE A 30 11.80 3.47 10.85
C ILE A 30 13.18 2.82 10.93
N ARG A 31 13.99 2.92 9.86
CA ARG A 31 15.33 2.34 9.82
C ARG A 31 16.27 2.95 10.87
N ALA A 32 16.06 4.22 11.20
CA ALA A 32 16.75 4.93 12.27
C ALA A 32 16.28 4.52 13.69
N GLY A 33 15.19 3.76 13.81
CA GLY A 33 14.61 3.36 15.10
C GLY A 33 13.80 4.45 15.77
N GLU A 34 13.39 5.48 15.02
CA GLU A 34 12.60 6.61 15.53
C GLU A 34 11.09 6.36 15.42
N LEU A 35 10.68 5.41 14.57
CA LEU A 35 9.28 5.00 14.38
C LEU A 35 9.19 3.48 14.26
N ASP A 36 8.22 2.88 14.93
CA ASP A 36 7.87 1.47 14.71
C ASP A 36 6.78 1.32 13.65
N ARG A 37 5.93 2.34 13.48
CA ARG A 37 4.76 2.28 12.61
C ARG A 37 4.46 3.63 11.97
N ALA A 38 3.93 3.58 10.76
CA ALA A 38 3.42 4.76 10.04
C ALA A 38 2.21 4.40 9.20
N TYR A 39 1.32 5.39 9.01
CA TYR A 39 0.21 5.33 8.07
C TYR A 39 0.33 6.49 7.08
N ILE A 40 0.20 6.19 5.78
CA ILE A 40 0.34 7.15 4.70
C ILE A 40 -0.96 7.17 3.89
N PHE A 41 -1.57 8.35 3.82
CA PHE A 41 -2.64 8.61 2.85
C PHE A 41 -2.01 9.17 1.57
N GLY A 42 -1.84 8.31 0.57
CA GLY A 42 -1.17 8.62 -0.70
C GLY A 42 -1.98 8.18 -1.93
N ILE A 43 -1.42 8.42 -3.10
CA ILE A 43 -1.95 7.93 -4.38
C ILE A 43 -1.75 6.41 -4.46
N PRO A 44 -2.80 5.63 -4.80
CA PRO A 44 -2.68 4.17 -4.94
C PRO A 44 -1.80 3.81 -6.13
N GLY A 45 -1.33 2.56 -6.18
CA GLY A 45 -0.47 2.11 -7.27
C GLY A 45 -0.50 0.63 -7.58
N HIS A 46 -1.33 -0.16 -6.89
CA HIS A 46 -1.21 -1.61 -6.92
C HIS A 46 -1.60 -2.26 -8.27
N HIS A 47 -2.24 -1.51 -9.16
CA HIS A 47 -2.56 -1.89 -10.55
C HIS A 47 -1.55 -1.34 -11.58
N ALA A 48 -0.50 -0.64 -11.16
CA ALA A 48 0.52 -0.15 -12.07
C ALA A 48 1.61 -1.21 -12.28
N HIS A 49 1.74 -1.65 -13.53
CA HIS A 49 2.74 -2.61 -14.01
C HIS A 49 4.04 -1.87 -14.40
N ARG A 50 5.03 -2.61 -14.91
CA ARG A 50 6.34 -2.02 -15.25
C ARG A 50 6.28 -0.99 -16.38
N ASP A 51 5.42 -1.21 -17.37
CA ASP A 51 5.36 -0.42 -18.61
C ASP A 51 3.95 0.10 -18.96
N TRP A 52 2.96 -0.15 -18.12
CA TRP A 52 1.59 0.38 -18.27
C TRP A 52 0.86 0.45 -16.92
N GLY A 53 -0.23 1.20 -16.86
CA GLY A 53 -1.08 1.33 -15.67
C GLY A 53 -2.56 1.26 -16.02
N HIS A 54 -3.36 0.82 -15.06
CA HIS A 54 -4.82 0.76 -15.12
C HIS A 54 -5.43 0.88 -13.71
N GLY A 55 -6.75 0.76 -13.57
CA GLY A 55 -7.40 0.76 -12.25
C GLY A 55 -7.10 2.02 -11.41
N TYR A 56 -7.05 3.19 -12.06
CA TYR A 56 -6.65 4.48 -11.47
C TYR A 56 -5.18 4.56 -11.01
N CYS A 57 -4.37 3.55 -11.29
CA CYS A 57 -2.94 3.49 -11.00
C CYS A 57 -2.12 3.74 -12.27
N LEU A 58 -1.19 4.70 -12.21
CA LEU A 58 -0.26 5.05 -13.29
C LEU A 58 1.17 4.61 -12.97
N LEU A 59 1.60 4.81 -11.71
CA LEU A 59 2.90 4.41 -11.20
C LEU A 59 2.69 3.55 -9.95
N ASN A 60 3.72 2.78 -9.57
CA ASN A 60 3.64 1.87 -8.43
C ASN A 60 4.58 2.31 -7.29
N PRO A 61 4.20 3.33 -6.48
CA PRO A 61 4.99 3.77 -5.34
C PRO A 61 5.12 2.68 -4.27
N LEU A 62 4.15 1.76 -4.18
CA LEU A 62 4.17 0.64 -3.23
C LEU A 62 5.32 -0.32 -3.53
N ALA A 63 5.43 -0.75 -4.80
CA ALA A 63 6.50 -1.62 -5.25
C ALA A 63 7.87 -0.92 -5.15
N ALA A 64 7.95 0.37 -5.51
CA ALA A 64 9.17 1.15 -5.35
C ALA A 64 9.61 1.26 -3.88
N ALA A 65 8.68 1.51 -2.96
CA ALA A 65 8.96 1.57 -1.52
C ALA A 65 9.41 0.20 -0.97
N ALA A 66 8.83 -0.91 -1.44
CA ALA A 66 9.25 -2.25 -1.04
C ALA A 66 10.68 -2.56 -1.49
N VAL A 67 11.05 -2.21 -2.73
CA VAL A 67 12.42 -2.33 -3.22
C VAL A 67 13.36 -1.44 -2.39
N TYR A 68 13.01 -0.17 -2.20
CA TYR A 68 13.81 0.77 -1.41
C TYR A 68 14.05 0.28 0.02
N ALA A 69 13.05 -0.30 0.68
CA ALA A 69 13.20 -0.90 2.00
C ALA A 69 14.31 -1.98 2.01
N THR A 70 14.38 -2.83 0.98
CA THR A 70 15.46 -3.82 0.88
C THR A 70 16.83 -3.17 0.66
N GLU A 71 16.90 -2.08 -0.10
CA GLU A 71 18.14 -1.33 -0.36
C GLU A 71 18.70 -0.65 0.89
N ILE A 72 17.85 -0.19 1.81
CA ILE A 72 18.26 0.42 3.09
C ILE A 72 18.46 -0.60 4.22
N GLY A 73 18.41 -1.90 3.90
CA GLY A 73 18.83 -2.99 4.78
C GLY A 73 17.71 -3.74 5.49
N PHE A 74 16.44 -3.56 5.13
CA PHE A 74 15.40 -4.49 5.58
C PHE A 74 15.57 -5.83 4.85
N ARG A 75 15.92 -6.89 5.61
CA ARG A 75 16.22 -8.22 5.05
C ARG A 75 15.06 -8.82 4.26
N THR A 76 13.83 -8.59 4.72
CA THR A 76 12.62 -9.16 4.13
C THR A 76 11.50 -8.14 4.25
N VAL A 77 10.75 -7.95 3.17
CA VAL A 77 9.56 -7.11 3.11
C VAL A 77 8.36 -8.01 2.83
N LEU A 78 7.36 -7.96 3.70
CA LEU A 78 6.08 -8.61 3.48
C LEU A 78 5.04 -7.54 3.16
N MET A 79 4.46 -7.61 1.97
CA MET A 79 3.35 -6.78 1.54
C MET A 79 2.05 -7.55 1.74
N LEU A 80 1.14 -6.94 2.48
CA LEU A 80 -0.21 -7.44 2.72
C LEU A 80 -1.19 -6.48 2.06
N ASP A 81 -1.85 -6.94 0.99
CA ASP A 81 -2.83 -6.15 0.23
C ASP A 81 -4.23 -6.70 0.52
N TRP A 82 -5.07 -5.90 1.18
CA TRP A 82 -6.48 -6.22 1.41
C TRP A 82 -7.42 -5.28 0.64
N ASP A 83 -6.91 -4.54 -0.35
CA ASP A 83 -7.78 -3.86 -1.29
C ASP A 83 -8.73 -4.89 -1.93
N PHE A 84 -9.96 -4.47 -2.19
CA PHE A 84 -10.97 -5.32 -2.80
C PHE A 84 -10.51 -5.91 -4.14
N HIS A 85 -9.69 -5.16 -4.87
CA HIS A 85 -9.15 -5.54 -6.18
C HIS A 85 -7.79 -6.23 -6.04
N HIS A 86 -7.50 -7.12 -6.98
CA HIS A 86 -6.18 -7.75 -7.04
C HIS A 86 -5.11 -6.71 -7.39
N GLY A 87 -4.09 -6.55 -6.53
CA GLY A 87 -2.88 -5.78 -6.82
C GLY A 87 -1.97 -6.44 -7.87
N ASP A 88 -2.48 -6.64 -9.08
CA ASP A 88 -1.84 -7.31 -10.21
C ASP A 88 -0.54 -6.63 -10.66
N GLY A 89 -0.53 -5.30 -10.69
CA GLY A 89 0.68 -4.52 -11.00
C GLY A 89 1.79 -4.73 -9.98
N THR A 90 1.48 -4.63 -8.68
CA THR A 90 2.45 -4.88 -7.60
C THR A 90 2.97 -6.31 -7.65
N GLN A 91 2.09 -7.29 -7.88
CA GLN A 91 2.48 -8.68 -8.02
C GLN A 91 3.48 -8.87 -9.17
N GLU A 92 3.22 -8.30 -10.35
CA GLU A 92 4.12 -8.41 -11.50
C GLU A 92 5.47 -7.70 -11.23
N VAL A 93 5.44 -6.48 -10.69
CA VAL A 93 6.65 -5.67 -10.47
C VAL A 93 7.59 -6.31 -9.44
N LEU A 94 7.04 -7.04 -8.46
CA LEU A 94 7.83 -7.66 -7.39
C LEU A 94 8.09 -9.15 -7.60
N ALA A 95 7.51 -9.74 -8.65
CA ALA A 95 7.71 -11.15 -8.97
C ALA A 95 9.20 -11.49 -9.11
N GLY A 96 9.62 -12.56 -8.42
CA GLY A 96 11.00 -13.06 -8.47
C GLY A 96 11.99 -12.35 -7.56
N LEU A 97 11.60 -11.28 -6.85
CA LEU A 97 12.46 -10.68 -5.84
C LEU A 97 12.52 -11.58 -4.59
N PRO A 98 13.70 -12.11 -4.21
CA PRO A 98 13.80 -13.15 -3.18
C PRO A 98 13.45 -12.66 -1.76
N ASN A 99 13.54 -11.35 -1.54
CA ASN A 99 13.34 -10.72 -0.23
C ASN A 99 12.00 -9.97 -0.12
N VAL A 100 11.15 -10.05 -1.13
CA VAL A 100 9.85 -9.37 -1.14
C VAL A 100 8.75 -10.39 -1.37
N HIS A 101 7.79 -10.45 -0.44
CA HIS A 101 6.68 -11.38 -0.49
C HIS A 101 5.38 -10.60 -0.54
N CYS A 102 4.50 -10.93 -1.48
CA CYS A 102 3.19 -10.30 -1.63
C CYS A 102 2.10 -11.32 -1.28
N ILE A 103 1.20 -10.94 -0.37
CA ILE A 103 -0.03 -11.68 -0.06
C ILE A 103 -1.19 -10.72 -0.28
N GLY A 104 -2.12 -11.11 -1.14
CA GLY A 104 -3.31 -10.32 -1.44
C GLY A 104 -4.59 -11.09 -1.12
N VAL A 105 -5.58 -10.41 -0.55
CA VAL A 105 -6.96 -10.89 -0.44
C VAL A 105 -7.84 -9.98 -1.27
N HIS A 106 -8.47 -10.54 -2.30
CA HIS A 106 -9.29 -9.79 -3.26
C HIS A 106 -10.53 -10.59 -3.66
N ALA A 107 -11.52 -9.90 -4.22
CA ALA A 107 -12.73 -10.55 -4.72
C ALA A 107 -12.40 -11.49 -5.90
N ALA A 108 -12.98 -12.68 -5.89
CA ALA A 108 -12.81 -13.65 -6.98
C ALA A 108 -13.55 -13.24 -8.27
N ASP A 109 -14.60 -12.44 -8.15
CA ASP A 109 -15.40 -11.94 -9.26
C ASP A 109 -15.57 -10.42 -9.16
N TYR A 110 -15.10 -9.69 -10.18
CA TYR A 110 -15.22 -8.24 -10.31
C TYR A 110 -16.68 -7.77 -10.42
N GLY A 111 -17.63 -8.67 -10.70
CA GLY A 111 -19.06 -8.40 -10.67
C GLY A 111 -19.70 -8.48 -9.28
N SER A 112 -18.97 -8.92 -8.25
CA SER A 112 -19.48 -8.92 -6.88
C SER A 112 -19.55 -7.50 -6.34
N GLU A 113 -20.73 -7.10 -5.85
CA GLU A 113 -21.00 -5.69 -5.59
C GLU A 113 -20.14 -5.14 -4.45
N HIS A 114 -19.92 -5.88 -3.35
CA HIS A 114 -19.10 -5.44 -2.21
C HIS A 114 -18.63 -6.62 -1.33
N ALA A 115 -17.51 -6.46 -0.61
CA ALA A 115 -17.05 -7.42 0.42
C ALA A 115 -17.94 -7.42 1.68
N ASN A 116 -18.83 -6.43 1.84
CA ASN A 116 -19.64 -6.18 3.05
C ASN A 116 -18.82 -6.09 4.35
N TRP A 117 -17.56 -5.65 4.25
CA TRP A 117 -16.72 -5.39 5.42
C TRP A 117 -17.20 -4.16 6.18
N THR A 118 -17.10 -4.26 7.48
CA THR A 118 -17.36 -3.22 8.47
C THR A 118 -16.04 -2.68 9.02
N ASN A 119 -16.13 -1.62 9.82
CA ASN A 119 -14.98 -1.10 10.55
C ASN A 119 -14.34 -2.17 11.46
N ASP A 120 -15.12 -3.07 12.05
CA ASP A 120 -14.62 -4.15 12.89
C ASP A 120 -13.76 -5.16 12.11
N ASP A 121 -14.07 -5.36 10.83
CA ASP A 121 -13.26 -6.20 9.94
C ASP A 121 -11.90 -5.54 9.65
N PHE A 122 -11.90 -4.23 9.38
CA PHE A 122 -10.64 -3.48 9.23
C PHE A 122 -9.82 -3.47 10.53
N ALA A 123 -10.46 -3.37 11.70
CA ALA A 123 -9.78 -3.47 12.99
C ALA A 123 -9.17 -4.86 13.18
N THR A 124 -9.92 -5.93 12.87
CA THR A 124 -9.45 -7.32 12.89
C THR A 124 -8.21 -7.51 12.00
N LEU A 125 -8.29 -7.08 10.74
CA LEU A 125 -7.18 -7.16 9.80
C LEU A 125 -5.94 -6.39 10.30
N THR A 126 -6.14 -5.21 10.86
CA THR A 126 -5.06 -4.42 11.46
C THR A 126 -4.40 -5.15 12.62
N ASN A 127 -5.18 -5.76 13.51
CA ASN A 127 -4.65 -6.52 14.63
C ASN A 127 -3.86 -7.75 14.17
N LEU A 128 -4.31 -8.45 13.13
CA LEU A 128 -3.57 -9.56 12.54
C LEU A 128 -2.19 -9.11 12.03
N VAL A 129 -2.11 -7.94 11.39
CA VAL A 129 -0.83 -7.35 10.96
C VAL A 129 0.05 -7.02 12.15
N LEU A 130 -0.51 -6.42 13.20
CA LEU A 130 0.24 -6.05 14.41
C LEU A 130 0.75 -7.29 15.15
N ASP A 131 -0.04 -8.35 15.26
CA ASP A 131 0.38 -9.61 15.88
C ASP A 131 1.53 -10.25 15.10
N LEU A 132 1.46 -10.24 13.77
CA LEU A 132 2.52 -10.72 12.91
C LEU A 132 3.79 -9.87 13.04
N ALA A 133 3.63 -8.55 13.07
CA ALA A 133 4.72 -7.59 13.22
C ALA A 133 5.44 -7.77 14.56
N GLU A 134 4.71 -7.86 15.67
CA GLU A 134 5.25 -8.09 17.01
C GLU A 134 5.99 -9.43 17.11
N THR A 135 5.39 -10.50 16.59
CA THR A 135 6.00 -11.84 16.56
C THR A 135 7.36 -11.83 15.85
N ASN A 136 7.49 -11.01 14.80
CA ASN A 136 8.70 -10.93 13.98
C ASN A 136 9.60 -9.73 14.32
N LYS A 137 9.24 -8.90 15.32
CA LYS A 137 9.90 -7.63 15.65
C LYS A 137 10.08 -6.74 14.41
N ALA A 138 9.05 -6.68 13.57
CA ALA A 138 9.04 -5.94 12.33
C ALA A 138 8.25 -4.63 12.49
N PRO A 139 8.73 -3.52 11.91
CA PRO A 139 7.94 -2.30 11.84
C PRO A 139 6.81 -2.42 10.81
N VAL A 140 5.81 -1.54 10.89
CA VAL A 140 4.65 -1.52 9.97
C VAL A 140 4.56 -0.21 9.22
N LEU A 141 4.63 -0.26 7.89
CA LEU A 141 4.25 0.85 7.03
C LEU A 141 2.92 0.51 6.35
N SER A 142 1.86 1.24 6.72
CA SER A 142 0.56 1.12 6.07
C SER A 142 0.37 2.26 5.07
N VAL A 143 -0.15 1.94 3.89
CA VAL A 143 -0.47 2.90 2.84
C VAL A 143 -1.92 2.72 2.43
N HIS A 144 -2.66 3.82 2.33
CA HIS A 144 -4.04 3.79 1.88
C HIS A 144 -4.15 3.26 0.44
N GLY A 145 -5.03 2.28 0.24
CA GLY A 145 -5.41 1.75 -1.08
C GLY A 145 -6.60 2.49 -1.68
N GLY A 146 -7.56 1.74 -2.22
CA GLY A 146 -8.82 2.24 -2.75
C GLY A 146 -9.88 2.54 -1.69
N GLY A 147 -11.05 2.97 -2.18
CA GLY A 147 -12.18 3.36 -1.33
C GLY A 147 -13.03 4.44 -2.01
N TYR A 148 -14.21 4.06 -2.50
CA TYR A 148 -14.97 4.89 -3.44
C TYR A 148 -16.25 5.50 -2.84
N ASN A 149 -16.61 5.12 -1.61
CA ASN A 149 -17.64 5.81 -0.83
C ASN A 149 -16.96 6.64 0.25
N ARG A 150 -16.90 7.97 0.04
CA ARG A 150 -16.16 8.90 0.92
C ARG A 150 -16.44 8.72 2.41
N ALA A 151 -17.71 8.60 2.82
CA ALA A 151 -18.05 8.49 4.23
C ALA A 151 -17.55 7.17 4.83
N VAL A 152 -17.71 6.07 4.09
CA VAL A 152 -17.24 4.74 4.50
C VAL A 152 -15.71 4.69 4.51
N THR A 153 -15.05 5.20 3.47
CA THR A 153 -13.58 5.23 3.35
C THR A 153 -12.94 6.00 4.49
N VAL A 154 -13.46 7.18 4.84
CA VAL A 154 -12.95 7.96 5.97
C VAL A 154 -13.15 7.19 7.28
N SER A 155 -14.33 6.61 7.49
CA SER A 155 -14.63 5.86 8.72
C SER A 155 -13.76 4.61 8.89
N ALA A 156 -13.55 3.84 7.81
CA ALA A 156 -12.71 2.66 7.80
C ALA A 156 -11.22 3.01 8.00
N ALA A 157 -10.73 4.05 7.32
CA ALA A 157 -9.36 4.53 7.50
C ALA A 157 -9.12 5.04 8.93
N GLU A 158 -10.08 5.77 9.50
CA GLU A 158 -10.02 6.21 10.89
C GLU A 158 -9.95 5.00 11.84
N GLN A 159 -10.79 3.99 11.64
CA GLN A 159 -10.74 2.77 12.45
C GLN A 159 -9.38 2.07 12.34
N HIS A 160 -8.87 1.88 11.12
CA HIS A 160 -7.55 1.28 10.90
C HIS A 160 -6.45 2.05 11.64
N VAL A 161 -6.41 3.38 11.51
CA VAL A 161 -5.41 4.22 12.18
C VAL A 161 -5.56 4.17 13.70
N ARG A 162 -6.79 4.22 14.23
CA ARG A 162 -7.04 4.08 15.67
C ARG A 162 -6.51 2.75 16.20
N THR A 163 -6.78 1.65 15.51
CA THR A 163 -6.25 0.32 15.88
C THR A 163 -4.74 0.27 15.75
N LEU A 164 -4.16 0.84 14.69
CA LEU A 164 -2.71 0.89 14.45
C LEU A 164 -1.96 1.61 15.59
N LEU A 165 -2.56 2.66 16.17
CA LEU A 165 -1.98 3.47 17.24
C LEU A 165 -2.28 2.98 18.66
N ALA A 166 -3.20 2.02 18.84
CA ALA A 166 -3.68 1.61 20.16
C ALA A 166 -2.77 0.61 20.90
N ARG A 167 -1.72 0.11 20.25
CA ARG A 167 -0.76 -0.86 20.81
C ARG A 167 0.62 -0.26 20.97
#